data_AF-A0A9C7QE55-F1
#
_entry.id   AF-A0A9C7QE55-F1
#
_cell.length_a   1.000
_cell.length_b   1.000
_cell.length_c   1.000
_cell.angle_alpha   90.00
_cell.angle_beta   90.00
_cell.angle_gamma   90.00
#
_symmetry.space_group_name_H-M   'P 1'
#
loop_
_entity.id
_entity.type
_entity.pdbx_description
1 polymer ?
#
loop_
_entity_poly.entity_id
_entity_poly.type
_entity_poly.pdbx_seq_one_letter_code
_entity_poly.pdbx_strand_id
1 'polypeptide(L)' 'LCDGIGDTIRVSLTADPIREIFAAKDILRACGMGGGPQIVSCPTCGRTKIALIPLAEQVEKLCESIDKPIKVAVMGCVV' A
#
# COMPACT_ATOMS: atom_id res chain seq x y z
N LEU A 1 -3.49 -16.69 -5.94
CA LEU A 1 -4.37 -15.49 -5.82
C LEU A 1 -4.70 -14.88 -7.17
N CYS A 2 -3.73 -14.41 -7.97
CA CYS A 2 -4.03 -13.86 -9.31
C CYS A 2 -4.67 -14.87 -10.27
N ASP A 3 -4.35 -16.17 -10.13
CA ASP A 3 -4.98 -17.26 -10.87
C ASP A 3 -6.31 -17.75 -10.24
N GLY A 4 -6.83 -17.02 -9.25
CA GLY A 4 -8.08 -17.37 -8.54
C GLY A 4 -7.96 -18.51 -7.52
N ILE A 5 -6.75 -19.01 -7.23
CA ILE A 5 -6.53 -20.09 -6.25
C ILE A 5 -6.16 -19.52 -4.88
N GLY A 6 -6.88 -19.99 -3.84
CA GLY A 6 -6.62 -19.78 -2.42
C GLY A 6 -7.72 -19.02 -1.68
N ASP A 7 -8.33 -19.64 -0.67
CA ASP A 7 -9.42 -19.05 0.13
C ASP A 7 -8.94 -18.30 1.38
N THR A 8 -7.73 -18.63 1.86
CA THR A 8 -7.09 -17.98 3.01
C THR A 8 -5.59 -17.97 2.82
N ILE A 9 -4.92 -16.94 3.36
CA ILE A 9 -3.47 -16.83 3.33
C ILE A 9 -2.94 -16.51 4.73
N ARG A 10 -1.74 -17.02 5.01
CA ARG A 10 -0.91 -16.62 6.14
C ARG A 10 0.47 -16.30 5.59
N VAL A 11 1.03 -15.17 6.00
CA VAL A 11 2.41 -14.81 5.70
C VAL A 11 3.27 -15.27 6.88
N SER A 12 4.43 -15.87 6.62
CA SER A 12 5.38 -16.27 7.67
C SER A 12 6.62 -15.39 7.58
N LEU A 13 6.79 -14.51 8.56
CA LEU A 13 7.94 -13.61 8.65
C LEU A 13 8.78 -13.95 9.88
N THR A 14 10.11 -13.84 9.77
CA THR A 14 11.00 -13.85 10.94
C THR A 14 10.99 -12.48 11.63
N ALA A 15 9.79 -12.01 12.00
CA ALA A 15 9.54 -10.72 12.61
C ALA A 15 8.32 -10.83 13.55
N ASP A 16 7.92 -9.71 14.14
CA ASP A 16 6.72 -9.65 14.96
C ASP A 16 5.48 -10.16 14.19
N PRO A 17 4.64 -11.05 14.78
CA PRO A 17 3.46 -11.61 14.12
C PRO A 17 2.48 -10.56 13.59
N ILE A 18 2.43 -9.37 14.19
CA ILE A 18 1.58 -8.27 13.71
C ILE A 18 2.01 -7.85 12.28
N ARG A 19 3.31 -7.91 11.96
CA ARG A 19 3.80 -7.62 10.60
C ARG A 19 3.32 -8.64 9.57
N GLU A 20 3.06 -9.88 9.97
CA GLU A 20 2.46 -10.88 9.07
C GLU A 20 1.08 -10.44 8.58
N ILE A 21 0.29 -9.80 9.46
CA ILE A 21 -1.05 -9.30 9.13
C ILE A 21 -0.97 -8.16 8.11
N PHE A 22 -0.07 -7.20 8.30
CA PHE A 22 0.12 -6.10 7.35
C PHE A 22 0.57 -6.62 5.99
N ALA A 23 1.56 -7.51 5.95
CA ALA A 23 2.03 -8.12 4.71
C ALA A 23 0.92 -8.92 3.99
N ALA A 24 0.09 -9.68 4.73
CA ALA A 24 -1.03 -10.40 4.14
C ALA A 24 -2.04 -9.45 3.47
N LYS A 25 -2.37 -8.34 4.15
CA LYS A 25 -3.25 -7.30 3.60
C LYS A 25 -2.64 -6.62 2.37
N ASP A 26 -1.33 -6.37 2.36
CA ASP A 26 -0.62 -5.80 1.20
C ASP A 26 -0.69 -6.72 -0.01
N ILE A 27 -0.43 -8.02 0.18
CA ILE A 27 -0.51 -9.03 -0.88
C ILE A 27 -1.92 -9.09 -1.46
N LEU A 28 -2.95 -9.15 -0.61
CA LEU A 28 -4.34 -9.17 -1.07
C LEU A 28 -4.66 -7.91 -1.89
N ARG A 29 -4.30 -6.72 -1.39
CA ARG A 29 -4.50 -5.44 -2.08
C ARG A 29 -3.79 -5.40 -3.43
N ALA A 30 -2.56 -5.92 -3.52
CA ALA A 30 -1.81 -6.01 -4.77
C ALA A 30 -2.47 -6.94 -5.79
N CYS A 31 -3.13 -8.01 -5.35
CA CYS A 31 -3.92 -8.90 -6.20
C CYS A 31 -5.33 -8.36 -6.54
N GLY A 32 -5.66 -7.11 -6.17
CA GLY A 32 -6.98 -6.52 -6.40
C GLY A 32 -8.07 -7.04 -5.45
N MET A 33 -7.68 -7.68 -4.36
CA MET A 33 -8.56 -8.22 -3.32
C MET A 33 -8.35 -7.46 -1.99
N GLY A 34 -9.26 -7.64 -1.04
CA GLY A 34 -9.17 -6.98 0.26
C GLY A 34 -9.71 -5.54 0.27
N GLY A 35 -9.77 -4.97 1.47
CA GLY A 35 -10.35 -3.66 1.75
C GLY A 35 -9.32 -2.61 2.16
N GLY A 36 -9.82 -1.42 2.48
CA GLY A 36 -9.02 -0.28 2.91
C GLY A 36 -8.36 0.50 1.77
N PRO A 37 -7.69 1.61 2.10
CA PRO A 37 -7.09 2.51 1.13
C PRO A 37 -5.87 1.87 0.49
N GLN A 38 -5.67 2.14 -0.80
CA GLN A 38 -4.45 1.80 -1.53
C GLN A 38 -3.73 3.09 -1.89
N ILE A 39 -2.48 3.21 -1.46
CA ILE A 39 -1.67 4.39 -1.71
C ILE A 39 -0.65 4.05 -2.77
N VAL A 40 -0.59 4.87 -3.81
CA VAL A 40 0.31 4.70 -4.93
C VAL A 40 1.15 5.97 -5.05
N SER A 41 2.47 5.82 -4.98
CA SER A 41 3.40 6.93 -5.14
C SER A 41 4.21 6.76 -6.43
N CYS A 42 4.63 7.87 -7.03
CA CYS A 42 5.65 7.78 -8.09
C CYS A 42 7.00 7.40 -7.46
N PRO A 43 7.86 6.62 -8.14
CA PRO A 43 9.08 6.07 -7.58
C PRO A 43 10.17 7.11 -7.24
N THR A 44 9.86 8.41 -7.36
CA THR A 44 10.78 9.54 -7.46
C THR A 44 11.68 9.46 -8.69
N CYS A 45 11.96 10.61 -9.32
CA CYS A 45 12.91 10.72 -10.42
C CYS A 45 13.52 12.13 -10.43
N GLY A 46 14.46 12.42 -11.33
CA GLY A 46 15.08 13.75 -11.43
C GLY A 46 14.10 14.90 -11.75
N ARG A 47 12.82 14.61 -12.04
CA ARG A 47 11.76 15.60 -12.26
C ARG A 47 10.97 15.95 -11.00
N THR A 48 11.20 15.24 -9.91
CA THR A 48 10.47 15.45 -8.64
C THR A 48 10.78 16.85 -8.11
N LYS A 49 9.72 17.65 -7.88
CA LYS A 49 9.84 19.06 -7.43
C LYS A 49 9.55 19.25 -5.94
N ILE A 50 9.14 18.18 -5.26
CA ILE A 50 8.69 18.19 -3.87
C ILE A 50 9.36 17.07 -3.09
N ALA A 51 9.40 17.19 -1.77
CA ALA A 51 9.82 16.10 -0.90
C ALA A 51 8.75 14.99 -0.90
N LEU A 52 8.81 14.10 -1.89
CA LEU A 52 7.77 13.10 -2.13
C LEU A 52 7.72 12.02 -1.05
N ILE A 53 8.88 11.51 -0.62
CA ILE A 53 8.95 10.40 0.35
C ILE A 53 8.27 10.80 1.67
N PRO A 54 8.61 11.94 2.31
CA PRO A 54 7.92 12.38 3.53
C PRO A 54 6.43 12.64 3.32
N LEU A 55 6.04 13.15 2.15
CA LEU A 55 4.63 13.39 1.83
C LEU A 55 3.85 12.07 1.71
N ALA A 56 4.42 11.07 1.05
CA ALA A 56 3.81 9.75 0.92
C ALA A 56 3.63 9.08 2.29
N GLU A 57 4.64 9.14 3.17
CA GLU A 57 4.56 8.63 4.55
C GLU A 57 3.48 9.33 5.37
N GLN A 58 3.31 10.64 5.20
CA GLN A 58 2.23 11.40 5.86
C GLN A 58 0.86 10.96 5.36
N VAL A 59 0.70 10.77 4.04
CA VAL A 59 -0.55 10.29 3.45
C VAL A 59 -0.87 8.88 3.92
N GLU A 60 0.13 8.00 4.03
CA GLU A 60 -0.02 6.66 4.62
C GLU A 60 -0.60 6.72 6.02
N LYS A 61 0.01 7.49 6.92
CA LYS A 61 -0.49 7.65 8.30
C LYS A 61 -1.90 8.23 8.37
N LEU A 62 -2.22 9.21 7.53
CA LEU A 62 -3.56 9.81 7.49
C LEU A 62 -4.62 8.80 7.04
N CYS A 63 -4.27 7.93 6.10
CA CYS A 63 -5.18 6.95 5.54
C CYS A 63 -5.33 5.68 6.41
N GLU A 64 -4.47 5.42 7.40
CA GLU A 64 -4.56 4.23 8.27
C GLU A 64 -5.93 4.08 8.94
N SER A 65 -6.59 5.20 9.26
CA SER A 65 -7.91 5.23 9.93
C SER A 65 -9.10 5.03 8.98
N ILE A 66 -8.87 5.03 7.67
CA ILE A 66 -9.92 4.96 6.65
C ILE A 66 -10.18 3.50 6.30
N ASP A 67 -11.40 3.02 6.50
CA ASP A 67 -11.83 1.69 6.05
C ASP A 67 -12.73 1.78 4.81
N LYS A 68 -12.20 2.38 3.74
CA LYS A 68 -12.89 2.51 2.46
C LYS A 68 -11.97 2.06 1.33
N PRO A 69 -12.48 1.39 0.29
CA PRO A 69 -11.71 0.93 -0.85
C PRO A 69 -11.39 2.10 -1.81
N ILE A 70 -10.61 3.07 -1.33
CA ILE A 70 -10.20 4.25 -2.09
C ILE A 70 -8.75 4.12 -2.57
N LYS A 71 -8.46 4.69 -3.73
CA LYS A 71 -7.09 4.79 -4.25
C LYS A 71 -6.60 6.22 -4.12
N VAL A 72 -5.48 6.42 -3.45
CA VAL A 72 -4.85 7.73 -3.24
C VAL A 72 -3.51 7.73 -3.97
N ALA A 73 -3.38 8.62 -4.96
CA ALA A 73 -2.15 8.77 -5.73
C ALA A 73 -1.36 9.99 -5.24
N VAL A 74 -0.07 9.80 -4.96
CA VAL A 74 0.85 10.85 -4.51
C VAL A 74 1.96 11.01 -5.55
N MET A 75 1.88 12.10 -6.32
CA MET A 75 2.75 12.33 -7.48
C MET A 75 3.75 13.45 -7.21
N GLY A 76 5.02 13.21 -7.53
CA GLY A 76 6.11 14.17 -7.31
C GLY A 76 6.27 15.25 -8.38
N CYS A 77 5.55 15.13 -9.50
CA CYS A 77 5.56 16.05 -10.62
C CYS A 77 4.26 15.91 -11.44
N VAL A 78 4.06 16.84 -12.37
CA VAL A 78 2.88 16.89 -13.27
C VAL A 78 2.94 15.88 -14.44
N VAL A 79 4.07 15.18 -14.58
CA VAL A 79 4.47 14.48 -15.82
C VAL A 79 4.17 13.00 -15.78
#